data_AF-A0A4Q3C6N5-F1
#
_entry.id   AF-A0A4Q3C6N5-F1
#
_cell.length_a   1.000
_cell.length_b   1.000
_cell.length_c   1.000
_cell.angle_alpha   90.00
_cell.angle_beta   90.00
_cell.angle_gamma   90.00
#
_symmetry.space_group_name_H-M   'P 1'
#
loop_
_entity.id
_entity.type
_entity.pdbx_description
1 polymer ?
#
loop_
_entity_poly.entity_id
_entity_poly.type
_entity_poly.pdbx_seq_one_letter_code
_entity_poly.pdbx_strand_id
1 'polypeptide(L)'
;AELDEQSPAAFEVRKLIGEQLPELVKGYARVPEPLRRVERSGLTPDQQLAQGLQVIDDEIAEMSTQLAQGDLDLLATRGRYLQIKYQGDGE
;
A
#
# COMPACT_ATOMS: atom_id res chain seq x y z
N ALA A 1 13.67 -3.55 -12.49
CA ALA A 1 12.27 -3.11 -12.56
C ALA A 1 12.20 -1.85 -11.71
N GLU A 2 12.18 -0.68 -12.34
CA GLU A 2 11.87 0.56 -11.62
C GLU A 2 10.36 0.64 -11.55
N LEU A 3 9.83 0.64 -10.33
CA LEU A 3 8.42 0.92 -10.08
C LEU A 3 8.10 2.27 -10.73
N ASP A 4 7.02 2.35 -11.50
CA ASP A 4 6.54 3.64 -11.97
C ASP A 4 6.08 4.46 -10.75
N GLU A 5 6.96 5.34 -10.30
CA GLU A 5 6.76 6.20 -9.14
C GLU A 5 5.53 7.11 -9.30
N GLN A 6 5.02 7.29 -10.53
CA GLN A 6 3.87 8.13 -10.83
C GLN A 6 2.53 7.39 -10.84
N SER A 7 2.52 6.08 -10.59
CA SER A 7 1.26 5.34 -10.56
C SER A 7 0.36 5.83 -9.41
N PRO A 8 -0.97 5.85 -9.58
CA PRO A 8 -1.90 6.20 -8.51
C PRO A 8 -1.73 5.35 -7.25
N ALA A 9 -1.46 4.05 -7.42
CA ALA A 9 -1.20 3.14 -6.30
C ALA A 9 0.09 3.50 -5.54
N ALA A 10 1.17 3.88 -6.24
CA ALA A 10 2.40 4.33 -5.59
C ALA A 10 2.22 5.65 -4.82
N PHE A 11 1.34 6.54 -5.29
CA PHE A 11 0.98 7.76 -4.58
C PHE A 11 0.23 7.46 -3.27
N GLU A 12 -0.76 6.57 -3.29
CA GLU A 12 -1.51 6.19 -2.10
C GLU A 12 -0.62 5.48 -1.06
N VAL A 13 0.28 4.58 -1.47
CA VAL A 13 1.27 3.97 -0.56
C VAL A 13 2.13 5.04 0.14
N ARG A 14 2.62 6.03 -0.60
CA ARG A 14 3.41 7.13 -0.03
C ARG A 14 2.60 7.97 0.94
N LYS A 15 1.32 8.23 0.66
CA LYS A 15 0.42 8.95 1.57
C LYS A 15 0.16 8.16 2.84
N LEU A 16 -0.06 6.85 2.72
CA LEU A 16 -0.30 5.97 3.85
C LEU A 16 0.91 5.94 4.81
N ILE A 17 2.12 5.80 4.26
CA ILE A 17 3.38 5.76 5.02
C ILE A 17 3.80 7.15 5.51
N GLY A 18 3.62 8.19 4.69
CA GLY A 18 4.14 9.54 4.95
C GLY A 18 3.23 10.39 5.82
N GLU A 19 1.92 10.15 5.79
CA GLU A 19 0.93 10.96 6.50
C GLU A 19 0.17 10.13 7.53
N GLN A 20 -0.49 9.05 7.10
CA GLN A 20 -1.46 8.32 7.92
C GLN A 20 -0.80 7.56 9.07
N LEU A 21 0.25 6.78 8.79
CA LEU A 21 0.98 6.02 9.83
C LEU A 21 1.60 6.97 10.88
N PRO A 22 2.34 8.04 10.51
CA PRO A 22 2.86 8.98 11.49
C PRO A 22 1.78 9.67 12.31
N GLU A 23 0.63 10.00 11.70
CA GLU A 23 -0.50 10.59 12.42
C GLU A 23 -1.09 9.62 13.45
N LEU A 24 -1.29 8.34 13.09
CA LEU A 24 -1.77 7.30 13.99
C LEU A 24 -0.83 7.14 15.20
N VAL A 25 0.47 7.01 14.95
CA VAL A 25 1.48 6.84 16.01
C VAL A 25 1.55 8.08 16.91
N LYS A 26 1.48 9.29 16.34
CA LYS A 26 1.42 10.55 17.12
C LYS A 26 0.15 10.62 17.96
N GLY A 27 -0.99 10.18 17.44
CA GLY A 27 -2.25 10.09 18.17
C GLY A 27 -2.13 9.20 19.40
N TYR A 28 -1.57 7.99 19.23
CA TYR A 28 -1.30 7.08 20.33
C TYR A 28 -0.28 7.63 21.33
N ALA A 29 0.80 8.27 20.86
CA ALA A 29 1.84 8.82 21.71
C ALA A 29 1.31 9.91 22.68
N ARG A 30 0.23 10.62 22.32
CA ARG A 30 -0.44 11.59 23.19
C ARG A 30 -1.21 10.94 24.35
N VAL A 31 -1.47 9.64 24.29
CA VAL A 31 -2.16 8.91 25.36
C VAL A 31 -1.18 8.67 26.52
N PRO A 32 -1.50 9.14 27.74
CA PRO A 32 -0.70 8.86 28.93
C PRO A 32 -0.55 7.36 29.16
N GLU A 33 0.67 6.91 29.51
CA GLU A 33 1.00 5.48 29.68
C GLU A 33 0.00 4.71 30.56
N PRO A 34 -0.44 5.22 31.73
CA PRO A 34 -1.39 4.48 32.58
C PRO A 34 -2.75 4.24 31.92
N LEU A 35 -3.12 5.05 30.92
CA LEU A 35 -4.40 5.00 30.24
C LEU A 35 -4.37 4.11 28.98
N ARG A 36 -3.19 3.70 28.50
CA ARG A 36 -3.06 2.95 27.24
C ARG A 36 -3.69 1.56 27.27
N ARG A 37 -3.77 0.97 28.47
CA ARG A 37 -4.39 -0.34 28.73
C ARG A 37 -5.80 -0.24 29.31
N VAL A 38 -6.31 0.98 29.51
CA VAL A 38 -7.66 1.19 30.05
C VAL A 38 -8.64 1.16 28.89
N GLU A 39 -9.60 0.25 28.95
CA GLU A 39 -10.62 0.14 27.92
C GLU A 39 -11.47 1.41 27.85
N ARG A 40 -11.65 1.93 26.63
CA ARG A 40 -12.51 3.07 26.34
C ARG A 40 -13.28 2.77 25.07
N SER A 41 -14.61 2.80 25.17
CA SER A 41 -15.49 2.51 24.03
C SER A 41 -15.26 1.10 23.43
N GLY A 42 -14.98 0.11 24.28
CA GLY A 42 -14.84 -1.30 23.88
C GLY A 42 -13.45 -1.74 23.43
N LEU A 43 -12.49 -0.82 23.30
CA LEU A 43 -11.09 -1.14 22.97
C LEU A 43 -10.13 -0.34 23.84
N THR A 44 -8.96 -0.89 24.13
CA THR A 44 -7.86 -0.12 24.73
C THR A 44 -7.13 0.68 23.65
N PRO A 45 -6.50 1.82 23.99
CA PRO A 45 -5.62 2.52 23.05
C PRO A 45 -4.52 1.63 22.44
N ASP A 46 -3.98 0.66 23.19
CA ASP A 46 -3.03 -0.33 22.66
C ASP A 46 -3.66 -1.19 21.55
N GLN A 47 -4.89 -1.66 21.76
CA GLN A 47 -5.63 -2.43 20.76
C GLN A 47 -6.00 -1.59 19.54
N GLN A 48 -6.41 -0.33 19.74
CA GLN A 48 -6.72 0.59 18.65
C GLN A 48 -5.49 0.86 17.78
N LEU A 49 -4.32 1.07 18.40
CA LEU A 49 -3.06 1.22 17.66
C LEU A 49 -2.74 -0.05 16.86
N ALA A 50 -2.80 -1.23 17.50
CA ALA A 50 -2.50 -2.49 16.83
C ALA A 50 -3.43 -2.74 15.63
N GLN A 51 -4.74 -2.51 15.79
CA GLN A 51 -5.70 -2.63 14.70
C GLN A 51 -5.42 -1.63 13.58
N GLY A 52 -5.15 -0.35 13.92
CA GLY A 52 -4.83 0.66 12.93
C GLY A 52 -3.56 0.34 12.14
N LEU A 53 -2.52 -0.15 12.81
CA LEU A 53 -1.28 -0.59 12.16
C LEU A 53 -1.50 -1.81 11.26
N GLN A 54 -2.36 -2.76 11.66
CA GLN A 54 -2.69 -3.91 10.84
C GLN A 54 -3.45 -3.50 9.56
N VAL A 55 -4.43 -2.60 9.67
CA VAL A 55 -5.12 -2.07 8.48
C VAL A 55 -4.14 -1.39 7.52
N ILE A 56 -3.20 -0.61 8.05
CA ILE A 56 -2.18 0.06 7.24
C ILE A 56 -1.28 -0.97 6.53
N ASP A 57 -0.87 -2.03 7.22
CA ASP A 57 -0.05 -3.11 6.65
C ASP A 57 -0.78 -3.84 5.53
N ASP A 58 -2.04 -4.22 5.76
CA ASP A 58 -2.90 -4.90 4.78
C ASP A 58 -3.06 -4.07 3.50
N GLU A 59 -3.32 -2.75 3.65
CA GLU A 59 -3.44 -1.82 2.51
C GLU A 59 -2.13 -1.69 1.72
N ILE A 60 -0.97 -1.60 2.40
CA ILE A 60 0.33 -1.54 1.72
C ILE A 60 0.59 -2.83 0.95
N ALA A 61 0.26 -3.99 1.53
CA ALA A 61 0.45 -5.28 0.88
C ALA A 61 -0.42 -5.44 -0.37
N GLU A 62 -1.69 -5.01 -0.29
CA GLU A 62 -2.60 -5.01 -1.43
C GLU A 62 -2.08 -4.11 -2.55
N MET A 63 -1.75 -2.85 -2.25
CA MET A 63 -1.25 -1.90 -3.25
C MET A 63 0.07 -2.38 -3.87
N SER A 64 0.97 -2.97 -3.07
CA SER A 64 2.22 -3.56 -3.57
C SER A 64 1.97 -4.70 -4.56
N THR A 65 0.94 -5.52 -4.30
CA THR A 65 0.53 -6.58 -5.21
C THR A 65 -0.06 -6.01 -6.51
N GLN A 66 -0.89 -4.98 -6.43
CA GLN A 66 -1.46 -4.30 -7.60
C GLN A 66 -0.37 -3.65 -8.47
N LEU A 67 0.65 -3.03 -7.85
CA LEU A 67 1.81 -2.47 -8.56
C LEU A 67 2.56 -3.56 -9.33
N ALA A 68 2.85 -4.69 -8.69
CA ALA A 68 3.53 -5.81 -9.33
C ALA A 68 2.71 -6.41 -10.49
N GLN A 69 1.38 -6.50 -10.35
CA GLN A 69 0.49 -6.96 -11.41
C GLN A 69 0.48 -6.00 -12.61
N GLY A 70 0.41 -4.70 -12.38
CA GLY A 70 0.45 -3.69 -13.45
C GLY A 70 1.73 -3.76 -14.29
N ASP A 71 2.88 -4.00 -13.64
CA ASP A 71 4.16 -4.18 -14.34
C ASP A 71 4.19 -5.44 -15.22
N LEU A 72 3.61 -6.54 -14.73
CA LEU A 72 3.49 -7.80 -15.48
C LEU A 72 2.56 -7.64 -16.69
N ASP A 73 1.44 -6.95 -16.53
CA ASP A 73 0.48 -6.68 -17.60
C ASP A 73 1.08 -5.78 -18.70
N LEU A 74 1.85 -4.75 -18.29
CA LEU A 74 2.57 -3.89 -19.23
C LEU A 74 3.61 -4.68 -20.03
N LEU A 75 4.35 -5.58 -19.37
CA LEU A 75 5.32 -6.45 -20.01
C LEU A 75 4.64 -7.39 -21.03
N ALA A 76 3.54 -8.03 -20.63
CA ALA A 76 2.78 -8.93 -21.51
C ALA A 76 2.23 -8.19 -22.74
N THR A 77 1.70 -6.98 -22.54
CA THR A 77 1.20 -6.11 -23.62
C THR A 77 2.31 -5.75 -24.62
N ARG A 78 3.49 -5.36 -24.14
CA ARG A 78 4.66 -5.09 -25.01
C ARG A 78 5.09 -6.32 -25.78
N GLY A 79 5.11 -7.49 -25.14
CA GLY A 79 5.39 -8.76 -25.81
C GLY A 79 4.41 -9.05 -26.94
N ARG A 80 3.11 -8.87 -26.70
CA ARG A 80 2.07 -9.06 -27.71
C ARG A 80 2.19 -8.07 -28.87
N TYR A 81 2.46 -6.80 -28.59
CA TYR A 81 2.70 -5.79 -29.62
C TYR A 81 3.88 -6.16 -30.52
N LEU A 82 5.01 -6.63 -29.94
CA LEU A 82 6.18 -7.05 -30.71
C LEU A 82 5.89 -8.27 -31.59
N GLN A 83 5.13 -9.25 -31.09
CA GLN A 83 4.71 -10.41 -31.90
C GLN A 83 3.88 -9.97 -33.10
N ILE A 84 2.86 -9.11 -32.90
CA ILE A 84 2.03 -8.61 -34.00
C ILE A 84 2.88 -7.85 -35.03
N LYS A 85 3.74 -6.93 -34.56
CA LYS A 85 4.53 -6.05 -35.42
C LYS A 85 5.62 -6.77 -36.22
N TYR A 86 6.23 -7.82 -35.67
CA TYR A 86 7.41 -8.44 -36.28
C TYR A 86 7.20 -9.90 -36.72
N GLN A 87 6.18 -10.57 -36.21
CA GLN A 87 5.82 -11.94 -36.61
C GLN A 87 4.52 -11.98 -37.43
N GLY A 88 3.72 -10.92 -37.45
CA GLY A 88 2.50 -10.79 -38.28
C GLY A 88 2.73 -10.23 -39.68
N ASP A 89 3.83 -9.50 -39.91
CA ASP A 89 4.20 -8.94 -41.24
C ASP A 89 5.07 -9.91 -42.08
N GLY A 90 5.18 -11.18 -41.65
CA GLY A 90 6.05 -12.21 -42.24
C GLY A 90 5.34 -13.23 -43.15
N GLU A 91 4.06 -13.06 -43.45
CA GLU A 91 3.28 -13.91 -44.38
C GLU A 91 2.82 -13.12 -45.61
#